data_AF-A0A6C0IWU3-F1
#
_entry.id   AF-A0A6C0IWU3-F1
#
_cell.length_a   1.000
_cell.length_b   1.000
_cell.length_c   1.000
_cell.angle_alpha   90.00
_cell.angle_beta   90.00
_cell.angle_gamma   90.00
#
_symmetry.space_group_name_H-M   'P 1'
#
loop_
_entity.id
_entity.type
_entity.pdbx_description
1 polymer ?
#
loop_
_entity_poly.entity_id
_entity_poly.type
_entity_poly.pdbx_seq_one_letter_code
_entity_poly.pdbx_strand_id
1 'polypeptide(L)'
;MHKLDSNEMREKISYIQTKVLELSKQDTNNTDIEMYFMENDPDFYEKYPYLIKKLIKGGSLEFLEIMLENIEKIEKGEQTQSDIEKKLGADLANQFLYPSIKKE
;
A
#
# COMPACT_ATOMS: atom_id res chain seq x y z
N MET A 1 20.50 -1.45 3.07
CA MET A 1 19.08 -1.06 2.94
C MET A 1 18.28 -2.36 2.98
N HIS A 2 17.71 -2.73 4.14
CA HIS A 2 16.85 -3.91 4.24
C HIS A 2 15.59 -3.63 3.39
N LYS A 3 15.32 -4.47 2.38
CA LYS A 3 14.01 -4.48 1.73
C LYS A 3 13.06 -5.11 2.74
N LEU A 4 12.01 -4.38 3.13
CA LEU A 4 10.89 -4.99 3.81
C LEU A 4 10.33 -6.06 2.87
N ASP A 5 10.22 -7.29 3.35
CA ASP A 5 9.54 -8.34 2.59
C ASP A 5 8.02 -8.10 2.59
N SER A 6 7.32 -8.83 1.71
CA SER A 6 5.88 -8.65 1.54
C SER A 6 5.08 -8.92 2.84
N ASN A 7 5.59 -9.72 3.78
CA ASN A 7 4.91 -10.03 5.03
C ASN A 7 5.16 -8.94 6.08
N GLU A 8 6.41 -8.51 6.27
CA GLU A 8 6.76 -7.42 7.18
C GLU A 8 5.97 -6.14 6.83
N MET A 9 5.77 -5.86 5.54
CA MET A 9 4.99 -4.71 5.10
C MET A 9 3.51 -4.84 5.46
N ARG A 10 2.91 -6.03 5.32
CA ARG A 10 1.51 -6.29 5.70
C ARG A 10 1.31 -6.18 7.20
N GLU A 11 2.23 -6.71 7.99
CA GLU A 11 2.20 -6.56 9.45
C GLU A 11 2.24 -5.09 9.85
N LYS A 12 3.10 -4.30 9.19
CA LYS A 12 3.21 -2.86 9.45
C LYS A 12 1.93 -2.11 9.08
N ILE A 13 1.31 -2.42 7.94
CA ILE A 13 0.02 -1.85 7.52
C ILE A 13 -1.07 -2.21 8.54
N SER A 14 -1.15 -3.46 8.97
CA SER A 14 -2.13 -3.93 9.95
C SER A 14 -1.97 -3.23 11.30
N TYR A 15 -0.74 -3.06 11.75
CA TYR A 15 -0.43 -2.26 12.94
C TYR A 15 -0.93 -0.83 12.83
N ILE A 16 -0.60 -0.14 11.72
CA ILE A 16 -1.02 1.25 11.49
C ILE A 16 -2.55 1.34 11.47
N GLN A 17 -3.25 0.44 10.76
CA GLN A 17 -4.71 0.42 10.72
C GLN A 17 -5.33 0.25 12.11
N THR A 18 -4.79 -0.68 12.90
CA THR A 18 -5.24 -0.92 14.27
C THR A 18 -5.04 0.35 15.11
N LYS A 19 -3.88 1.00 14.96
CA LYS A 19 -3.56 2.18 15.74
C LYS A 19 -4.40 3.40 15.34
N VAL A 20 -4.66 3.59 14.05
CA VAL A 20 -5.61 4.59 13.55
C VAL A 20 -6.98 4.35 14.16
N LEU A 21 -7.49 3.11 14.15
CA LEU A 21 -8.80 2.79 14.75
C LEU A 21 -8.84 3.06 16.27
N GLU A 22 -7.76 2.80 16.99
CA GLU A 22 -7.64 3.14 18.41
C GLU A 22 -7.71 4.64 18.67
N LEU A 23 -6.94 5.43 17.91
CA LEU A 23 -6.88 6.89 18.06
C LEU A 23 -8.18 7.56 17.60
N SER A 24 -8.81 7.06 16.53
CA SER A 24 -10.11 7.55 16.08
C SER A 24 -11.23 7.31 17.09
N LYS A 25 -11.12 6.30 17.96
CA LYS A 25 -12.07 6.09 19.08
C LYS A 25 -11.90 7.11 20.21
N GLN A 26 -10.80 7.86 20.24
CA GLN A 26 -10.50 8.89 21.23
C GLN A 26 -10.84 10.30 20.71
N ASP A 27 -11.67 10.43 19.66
CA ASP A 27 -11.99 11.70 18.98
C ASP A 27 -10.74 12.49 18.50
N THR A 28 -9.64 11.78 18.24
CA THR A 28 -8.42 12.36 17.67
C THR A 28 -8.63 12.64 16.19
N ASN A 29 -8.29 13.85 15.72
CA ASN A 29 -8.46 14.20 14.32
C ASN A 29 -7.32 13.61 13.44
N ASN A 30 -7.53 13.57 12.13
CA ASN A 30 -6.55 12.99 11.19
C ASN A 30 -5.16 13.63 11.25
N THR A 31 -5.06 14.93 11.56
CA THR A 31 -3.78 15.64 11.66
C THR A 31 -3.00 15.19 12.89
N ASP A 32 -3.68 15.06 14.03
CA ASP A 32 -3.08 14.57 15.26
C ASP A 32 -2.66 13.10 15.14
N ILE A 33 -3.45 12.28 14.43
CA ILE A 33 -3.08 10.89 14.09
C ILE A 33 -1.85 10.87 13.17
N GLU A 34 -1.75 11.77 12.18
CA GLU A 34 -0.58 11.86 11.31
C GLU A 34 0.68 12.25 12.10
N MET A 35 0.56 13.24 13.01
CA MET A 35 1.64 13.63 13.91
C MET A 35 2.10 12.47 14.80
N TYR A 36 1.19 11.65 15.31
CA TYR A 36 1.55 10.47 16.09
C TYR A 36 2.54 9.57 15.33
N PHE A 37 2.28 9.28 14.05
CA PHE A 37 3.19 8.46 13.26
C PHE A 37 4.49 9.17 12.86
N MET A 38 4.46 10.49 12.65
CA MET A 38 5.69 11.27 12.45
C MET A 38 6.62 11.19 13.66
N GLU A 39 6.07 11.18 14.87
CA GLU A 39 6.85 11.20 16.12
C GLU A 39 7.26 9.81 16.60
N ASN A 40 6.37 8.81 16.46
CA ASN A 40 6.57 7.47 17.03
C ASN A 40 7.12 6.46 16.02
N ASP A 41 7.07 6.77 14.72
CA ASP A 41 7.56 5.90 13.65
C ASP A 41 8.15 6.71 12.48
N PRO A 42 9.12 7.61 12.76
CA PRO A 42 9.62 8.59 11.81
C PRO A 42 10.23 7.94 10.56
N ASP A 43 10.95 6.83 10.71
CA ASP A 43 11.61 6.14 9.60
C ASP A 43 10.59 5.60 8.59
N PHE A 44 9.50 5.01 9.08
CA PHE A 44 8.43 4.51 8.21
C PHE A 44 7.64 5.67 7.60
N TYR A 45 7.40 6.73 8.36
CA TYR A 45 6.73 7.93 7.88
C TYR A 45 7.52 8.62 6.77
N GLU A 46 8.84 8.79 6.92
CA GLU A 46 9.70 9.41 5.92
C GLU A 46 9.71 8.59 4.63
N LYS A 47 9.74 7.27 4.74
CA LYS A 47 9.79 6.36 3.58
C LYS A 47 8.45 6.20 2.88
N TYR A 48 7.33 6.21 3.61
CA TYR A 48 5.99 5.93 3.09
C TYR A 48 4.91 6.93 3.57
N PRO A 49 5.11 8.26 3.43
CA PRO A 49 4.20 9.26 4.01
C PRO A 49 2.80 9.19 3.39
N TYR A 50 2.72 8.91 2.09
CA TYR A 50 1.44 8.78 1.38
C TYR A 50 0.64 7.56 1.81
N LEU A 51 1.30 6.46 2.16
CA LEU A 51 0.62 5.26 2.64
C LEU A 51 -0.05 5.55 3.98
N ILE A 52 0.67 6.16 4.92
CA ILE A 52 0.12 6.53 6.23
C ILE A 52 -1.08 7.46 6.05
N LYS A 53 -0.95 8.52 5.25
CA LYS A 53 -2.07 9.43 4.94
C LYS A 53 -3.27 8.72 4.36
N LYS A 54 -3.05 7.74 3.50
CA LYS A 54 -4.12 6.95 2.88
C LYS A 54 -4.81 6.03 3.88
N LEU A 55 -4.04 5.41 4.79
CA LEU A 55 -4.55 4.59 5.88
C LEU A 55 -5.39 5.40 6.87
N ILE A 56 -4.93 6.59 7.26
CA ILE A 56 -5.66 7.52 8.14
C ILE A 56 -7.02 7.90 7.52
N LYS A 57 -7.03 8.17 6.20
CA LYS A 57 -8.25 8.56 5.48
C LYS A 57 -9.18 7.39 5.13
N GLY A 58 -8.82 6.15 5.45
CA GLY A 58 -9.60 4.96 5.07
C GLY A 58 -9.66 4.71 3.56
N GLY A 59 -8.65 5.13 2.81
CA GLY A 59 -8.62 4.95 1.35
C GLY A 59 -8.37 3.49 0.93
N SER A 60 -8.86 3.10 -0.25
CA SER A 60 -8.70 1.74 -0.79
C SER A 60 -7.22 1.34 -0.94
N LEU A 61 -6.85 0.17 -0.42
CA LEU A 61 -5.51 -0.42 -0.54
C LEU A 61 -5.40 -1.46 -1.66
N GLU A 62 -6.41 -1.62 -2.50
CA GLU A 62 -6.48 -2.66 -3.53
C GLU A 62 -5.18 -2.83 -4.34
N PHE A 63 -4.67 -1.74 -4.92
CA PHE A 63 -3.42 -1.81 -5.70
C PHE A 63 -2.17 -2.12 -4.85
N LEU A 64 -2.18 -1.74 -3.57
CA LEU A 64 -1.10 -2.09 -2.66
C LEU A 64 -1.12 -3.59 -2.36
N GLU A 65 -2.29 -4.17 -2.13
CA GLU A 65 -2.44 -5.62 -1.94
C GLU A 65 -2.03 -6.39 -3.19
N ILE A 66 -2.48 -5.96 -4.37
CA ILE A 66 -2.04 -6.53 -5.64
C ILE A 66 -0.51 -6.49 -5.77
N MET A 67 0.12 -5.37 -5.39
CA MET A 67 1.58 -5.25 -5.41
C MET A 67 2.24 -6.23 -4.42
N LEU A 68 1.76 -6.30 -3.18
CA LEU A 68 2.32 -7.16 -2.13
C LEU A 68 2.17 -8.65 -2.48
N GLU A 69 1.03 -9.08 -3.01
CA GLU A 69 0.82 -10.45 -3.49
C GLU A 69 1.79 -10.82 -4.60
N ASN A 70 2.08 -9.89 -5.51
CA ASN A 70 3.01 -10.13 -6.60
C ASN A 70 4.46 -10.18 -6.11
N ILE A 71 4.84 -9.34 -5.13
CA ILE A 71 6.15 -9.43 -4.48
C ILE A 71 6.30 -10.80 -3.79
N GLU A 72 5.28 -11.24 -3.07
CA GLU A 72 5.28 -12.54 -2.39
C GLU A 72 5.48 -13.72 -3.36
N LYS A 73 4.84 -13.69 -4.54
CA LYS A 73 5.04 -14.71 -5.59
C LYS A 73 6.47 -14.73 -6.12
N ILE A 74 7.12 -13.56 -6.21
CA ILE A 74 8.54 -13.48 -6.59
C ILE A 74 9.41 -14.05 -5.47
N GLU A 75 9.16 -13.68 -4.22
CA GLU A 75 9.89 -14.17 -3.04
C GLU A 75 9.82 -15.70 -2.92
N LYS A 76 8.68 -16.30 -3.26
CA LYS A 76 8.48 -17.77 -3.30
C LYS A 76 9.03 -18.45 -4.55
N GLY A 77 9.48 -17.69 -5.54
CA GLY A 77 9.95 -18.22 -6.83
C GLY A 77 8.84 -18.77 -7.73
N GLU A 78 7.58 -18.43 -7.47
CA GLU A 78 6.41 -18.87 -8.25
C GLU A 78 6.30 -18.12 -9.57
N GLN A 79 6.74 -16.87 -9.63
CA GLN A 79 6.73 -16.03 -10.83
C GLN A 79 7.98 -15.15 -10.90
N THR A 80 8.40 -14.77 -12.12
CA THR A 80 9.47 -13.80 -12.30
C THR A 80 8.92 -12.37 -12.28
N GLN A 81 9.77 -11.41 -11.90
CA GLN A 81 9.41 -9.99 -11.95
C GLN A 81 8.94 -9.56 -13.34
N SER A 82 9.61 -10.03 -14.40
CA SER A 82 9.25 -9.72 -15.79
C SER A 82 7.84 -10.21 -16.14
N ASP A 83 7.45 -11.40 -15.69
CA ASP A 83 6.13 -11.96 -16.00
C ASP A 83 5.01 -11.19 -15.30
N ILE A 84 5.26 -10.79 -14.05
CA ILE A 84 4.35 -9.96 -13.26
C ILE A 84 4.19 -8.57 -13.89
N GLU A 85 5.28 -7.91 -14.26
CA GLU A 85 5.25 -6.58 -14.89
C GLU A 85 4.46 -6.60 -16.20
N LYS A 86 4.67 -7.62 -17.04
CA LYS A 86 3.91 -7.80 -18.29
C LYS A 86 2.42 -7.97 -18.02
N LYS A 87 2.05 -8.82 -17.06
CA LYS A 87 0.66 -9.08 -16.72
C LYS A 87 -0.02 -7.82 -16.16
N LEU A 88 0.59 -7.17 -15.17
CA LEU A 88 0.05 -5.94 -14.58
C LEU A 88 -0.10 -4.83 -15.61
N GLY A 89 0.88 -4.66 -16.50
CA GLY A 89 0.79 -3.70 -17.59
C GLY A 89 -0.39 -3.98 -18.52
N ALA A 90 -0.62 -5.24 -18.86
CA ALA A 90 -1.77 -5.64 -19.69
C ALA A 90 -3.11 -5.41 -18.96
N ASP A 91 -3.21 -5.78 -17.69
CA ASP A 91 -4.43 -5.60 -16.88
C ASP A 91 -4.80 -4.12 -16.74
N LEU A 92 -3.82 -3.25 -16.45
CA LEU A 92 -4.01 -1.80 -16.40
C LEU A 92 -4.40 -1.20 -17.76
N ALA A 93 -3.77 -1.65 -18.84
CA ALA A 93 -4.12 -1.21 -20.18
C ALA A 93 -5.56 -1.59 -20.56
N ASN A 94 -5.97 -2.82 -20.21
CA ASN A 94 -7.33 -3.31 -20.41
C ASN A 94 -8.36 -2.54 -19.58
N GLN A 95 -8.01 -2.15 -18.35
CA GLN A 95 -8.93 -1.46 -17.45
C GLN A 95 -9.08 0.04 -17.78
N PHE A 96 -7.99 0.72 -18.16
CA PHE A 96 -7.99 2.19 -18.25
C PHE A 96 -7.71 2.75 -19.66
N LEU A 97 -6.88 2.08 -20.46
CA LEU A 97 -6.45 2.61 -21.77
C LEU A 97 -7.41 2.18 -22.89
N TYR A 98 -7.60 0.87 -23.10
CA TYR A 98 -8.39 0.38 -24.23
C TYR A 98 -9.87 0.74 -24.21
N PRO A 99 -10.57 0.81 -23.06
CA PRO A 99 -11.96 1.26 -23.01
C PRO A 99 -12.14 2.72 -23.46
N SER A 100 -11.09 3.53 -23.28
CA SER A 100 -11.08 4.94 -23.68
C SER A 100 -10.78 5.10 -25.18
N ILE A 101 -9.94 4.22 -25.73
CA ILE A 101 -9.56 4.22 -27.16
C ILE A 101 -10.67 3.63 -28.05
N LYS A 102 -11.45 2.67 -27.56
CA LYS A 102 -12.57 2.05 -28.30
C LYS A 102 -13.86 2.90 -28.34
N LYS A 103 -13.81 4.14 -27.84
CA LYS A 103 -14.95 5.09 -27.86
C LYS A 103 -14.90 6.07 -29.04
N GLU A 104 -13.93 5.94 -29.93
CA GLU A 104 -13.89 6.59 -31.26
C GLU A 104 -14.35 5.60 -32.36
#